data_AF-J9FEI3-F1
#
_entry.id   AF-J9FEI3-F1
#
_cell.length_a   1.000
_cell.length_b   1.000
_cell.length_c   1.000
_cell.angle_alpha   90.00
_cell.angle_beta   90.00
_cell.angle_gamma   90.00
#
_symmetry.space_group_name_H-M   'P 1'
#
loop_
_entity.id
_entity.type
_entity.pdbx_description
1 polymer ?
#
loop_
_entity_poly.entity_id
_entity_poly.type
_entity_poly.pdbx_seq_one_letter_code
_entity_poly.pdbx_strand_id
1 'polypeptide(L)' 'MGTTRIPIQGMSAVQIRIQPCDEKALPVAHTCFNLLDLPNITDRQEMRRRLLICLDQCHGFNLV' A
#
# COMPACT_ATOMS: atom_id res chain seq x y z
N MET A 1 3.49 -6.55 2.94
CA MET A 1 4.71 -7.38 3.12
C MET A 1 5.90 -6.67 2.51
N GLY A 2 7.00 -6.52 3.24
CA GLY A 2 8.26 -5.93 2.74
C GLY A 2 9.12 -6.92 1.95
N THR A 3 8.49 -7.84 1.23
CA THR A 3 9.16 -8.94 0.53
C THR A 3 8.35 -9.33 -0.70
N THR A 4 9.05 -9.72 -1.77
CA THR A 4 8.45 -10.24 -3.00
C THR A 4 8.15 -11.74 -2.91
N ARG A 5 8.48 -12.40 -1.79
CA ARG A 5 8.30 -13.84 -1.61
C ARG A 5 6.91 -14.17 -1.08
N ILE A 6 6.30 -15.20 -1.67
CA ILE A 6 5.04 -15.78 -1.21
C ILE A 6 5.36 -16.91 -0.21
N PRO A 7 4.64 -17.05 0.91
CA PRO A 7 4.81 -18.17 1.84
C PRO A 7 4.57 -19.52 1.16
N ILE A 8 5.17 -20.60 1.70
CA ILE A 8 4.96 -21.95 1.16
C ILE A 8 3.49 -22.40 1.30
N GLN A 9 2.78 -21.89 2.32
CA GLN A 9 1.34 -22.08 2.50
C GLN A 9 0.48 -21.24 1.53
N GLY A 10 1.09 -20.45 0.64
CA GLY A 10 0.42 -19.57 -0.31
C GLY A 10 0.01 -18.20 0.26
N MET A 11 -0.67 -17.40 -0.57
CA MET A 11 -1.12 -16.05 -0.20
C MET A 11 -2.22 -16.03 0.86
N SER A 12 -2.95 -17.14 1.04
CA SER A 12 -3.97 -17.28 2.10
C SER A 12 -3.38 -17.17 3.51
N ALA A 13 -2.10 -17.49 3.68
CA ALA A 13 -1.39 -17.30 4.94
C ALA A 13 -1.05 -15.83 5.23
N VAL A 14 -1.12 -14.95 4.23
CA VAL A 14 -0.86 -13.51 4.38
C VAL A 14 -2.19 -12.80 4.59
N GLN A 15 -2.43 -12.35 5.83
CA GLN A 15 -3.59 -11.53 6.14
C GLN A 15 -3.27 -10.05 5.94
N ILE A 16 -3.62 -9.52 4.76
CA ILE A 16 -3.55 -8.08 4.50
C ILE A 16 -4.80 -7.42 5.07
N ARG A 17 -4.62 -6.38 5.89
CA ARG A 17 -5.70 -5.55 6.42
C ARG A 17 -5.68 -4.20 5.73
N ILE A 18 -6.86 -3.67 5.42
CA ILE A 18 -7.00 -2.33 4.83
C ILE A 18 -7.66 -1.44 5.89
N GLN A 19 -7.07 -0.27 6.15
CA GLN A 19 -7.67 0.75 7.01
C GLN A 19 -7.84 2.08 6.27
N PRO A 20 -8.88 2.86 6.58
CA PRO A 20 -9.07 4.17 5.99
C PRO A 20 -8.05 5.18 6.52
N CYS A 21 -7.65 6.12 5.67
CA CYS A 21 -6.82 7.28 6.00
C CYS A 21 -7.43 8.57 5.42
N ASP A 22 -6.83 9.72 5.74
CA ASP A 22 -7.22 11.03 5.21
C ASP A 22 -7.15 11.04 3.67
N GLU A 23 -8.17 11.62 3.02
CA GLU A 23 -8.28 11.71 1.56
C GLU A 23 -7.13 12.46 0.90
N LYS A 24 -6.44 13.34 1.64
CA LYS A 24 -5.29 14.08 1.13
C LYS A 24 -3.97 13.32 1.23
N ALA A 25 -3.93 12.24 2.03
CA ALA A 25 -2.74 11.44 2.21
C ALA A 25 -2.47 10.53 1.01
N LEU A 26 -1.20 10.14 0.87
CA LEU A 26 -0.83 9.02 0.00
C LEU A 26 -1.02 7.70 0.75
N PRO A 27 -1.32 6.60 0.03
CA PRO A 27 -1.35 5.27 0.62
C PRO A 27 -0.07 4.93 1.38
N VAL A 28 -0.19 4.42 2.60
CA VAL A 28 0.92 4.01 3.46
C VAL A 28 0.83 2.52 3.77
N ALA A 29 1.95 1.81 3.67
CA ALA A 29 2.01 0.38 3.96
C ALA A 29 2.84 0.12 5.22
N HIS A 30 2.21 -0.43 6.25
CA HIS A 30 2.91 -0.95 7.43
C HIS A 30 3.25 -2.42 7.21
N THR A 31 4.39 -2.65 6.56
CA THR A 31 4.82 -3.97 6.07
C THR A 31 5.00 -5.01 7.16
N CYS A 32 5.35 -4.61 8.39
CA CYS A 32 5.46 -5.51 9.56
C CYS A 32 4.10 -6.07 10.00
N PHE A 33 3.02 -5.31 9.80
CA PHE A 33 1.67 -5.66 10.26
C PHE A 33 0.73 -6.08 9.13
N ASN A 34 1.23 -6.11 7.89
CA ASN A 34 0.43 -6.35 6.69
C ASN A 34 -0.79 -5.42 6.59
N LEU A 35 -0.61 -4.19 7.04
CA LEU A 35 -1.66 -3.18 7.05
C LEU A 35 -1.39 -2.17 5.92
N LEU A 36 -2.44 -1.87 5.17
CA LEU A 36 -2.43 -0.90 4.08
C LEU A 36 -3.45 0.20 4.37
N ASP A 37 -2.96 1.41 4.48
CA ASP A 37 -3.76 2.59 4.76
C ASP A 37 -4.16 3.19 3.43
N LEU A 38 -5.46 3.20 3.14
CA LEU A 38 -6.01 3.74 1.92
C LEU A 38 -6.87 4.96 2.19
N PRO A 39 -6.66 6.07 1.47
CA PRO A 39 -7.60 7.19 1.48
C PRO A 39 -8.95 6.74 0.90
N ASN A 40 -10.05 7.27 1.42
CA ASN A 40 -11.40 6.91 0.99
C ASN A 40 -11.79 7.60 -0.34
N ILE A 41 -11.01 7.36 -1.38
CA ILE A 41 -11.21 7.96 -2.70
C ILE A 41 -12.25 7.16 -3.47
N THR A 42 -13.32 7.83 -3.91
CA THR A 42 -14.38 7.24 -4.73
C THR A 42 -13.96 7.02 -6.17
N ASP A 43 -13.06 7.86 -6.71
CA ASP A 43 -12.51 7.70 -8.05
C ASP A 43 -11.41 6.62 -8.11
N ARG A 44 -11.70 5.56 -8.86
CA ARG A 44 -10.79 4.44 -9.10
C ARG A 44 -9.55 4.86 -9.89
N GLN A 45 -9.66 5.82 -10.81
CA GLN A 45 -8.50 6.25 -11.60
C GLN A 45 -7.50 7.01 -10.72
N GLU A 46 -7.99 7.93 -9.89
CA GLU A 46 -7.15 8.64 -8.93
C GLU A 46 -6.51 7.68 -7.89
N MET A 47 -7.27 6.72 -7.35
CA MET A 47 -6.70 5.72 -6.44
C MET A 47 -5.58 4.90 -7.11
N ARG A 48 -5.79 4.48 -8.37
CA ARG A 48 -4.76 3.76 -9.14
C ARG A 48 -3.52 4.63 -9.35
N ARG A 49 -3.69 5.90 -9.70
CA ARG A 49 -2.58 6.84 -9.92
C ARG A 49 -1.73 6.98 -8.66
N ARG A 50 -2.35 7.18 -7.50
CA ARG A 50 -1.64 7.30 -6.22
C ARG A 50 -0.90 6.03 -5.83
N LEU A 51 -1.54 4.87 -6.02
CA LEU A 51 -0.88 3.58 -5.75
C LEU A 51 0.35 3.37 -6.65
N LEU A 52 0.28 3.73 -7.93
CA LEU A 52 1.41 3.62 -8.85
C LEU A 52 2.57 4.51 -8.41
N ILE A 53 2.30 5.73 -7.93
CA ILE A 53 3.32 6.63 -7.37
C ILE A 53 3.99 5.97 -6.15
N CYS A 54 3.21 5.39 -5.23
CA CYS A 54 3.77 4.71 -4.06
C CYS A 54 4.61 3.47 -4.44
N LEU A 55 4.21 2.72 -5.46
CA LEU A 55 4.97 1.56 -5.94
C LEU A 55 6.31 1.96 -6.58
N ASP A 56 6.32 3.05 -7.33
CA ASP A 56 7.53 3.58 -7.95
C ASP A 56 8.49 4.18 -6.90
N GLN A 57 7.95 4.78 -5.84
CA GLN A 57 8.71 5.47 -4.78
C GLN A 57 8.82 4.66 -3.48
N CYS A 58 8.98 3.34 -3.58
CA CYS A 58 9.08 2.44 -2.41
C CYS A 58 10.33 2.67 -1.52
N HIS A 59 11.35 3.34 -2.04
CA HIS A 59 12.61 3.64 -1.32
C HIS A 59 12.62 5.04 -0.67
N GLY A 60 11.48 5.73 -0.68
CA GLY A 60 11.36 7.13 -0.24
C GLY A 60 11.29 8.07 -1.44
N PHE A 61 10.58 9.18 -1.27
CA PHE A 61 10.62 10.28 -2.23
C PHE A 61 12.02 10.89 -2.15
N ASN A 62 12.78 10.87 -3.24
CA ASN A 62 13.98 11.68 -3.37
C ASN A 62 13.56 13.17 -3.33
N LEU A 63 13.35 13.69 -2.12
CA LEU A 63 13.28 15.11 -1.84
C LEU A 63 14.70 15.63 -2.04
N VAL A 64 14.92 16.32 -3.17
CA VAL A 64 16.10 17.18 -3.36
C VAL A 64 15.98 18.44 -2.51
#